data_AF-A0A2A4WXY7-F1
#
_entry.id   AF-A0A2A4WXY7-F1
#
_cell.length_a   1.000
_cell.length_b   1.000
_cell.length_c   1.000
_cell.angle_alpha   90.00
_cell.angle_beta   90.00
_cell.angle_gamma   90.00
#
_symmetry.space_group_name_H-M   'P 1'
#
loop_
_entity.id
_entity.type
_entity.pdbx_description
1 polymer ?
#
loop_
_entity_poly.entity_id
_entity_poly.type
_entity_poly.pdbx_seq_one_letter_code
_entity_poly.pdbx_strand_id
1 'polypeptide(L)'
;MKLEKRQWCENIERRMRESLGEGSAEIREQCQTGKADVWEVAGHGLLVLRMEGDELVFVATQGENMTPVFVAILEKLKPKTARAHSAIPGVGRLLKRVGFDYLETVYRWKNGQ
;
A
#
# COMPACT_ATOMS: atom_id res chain seq x y z
N MET A 1 -11.44 7.38 13.82
CA MET A 1 -10.09 6.96 13.39
C MET A 1 -9.43 8.11 12.65
N LYS A 2 -8.18 8.45 12.98
CA LYS A 2 -7.46 9.60 12.38
C LYS A 2 -6.47 9.11 11.34
N LEU A 3 -6.65 9.53 10.08
CA LEU A 3 -5.75 9.26 8.97
C LEU A 3 -4.87 10.49 8.72
N GLU A 4 -3.55 10.31 8.84
CA GLU A 4 -2.59 11.38 8.64
C GLU A 4 -1.64 11.02 7.50
N LYS A 5 -1.55 11.90 6.50
CA LYS A 5 -0.51 11.79 5.47
C LYS A 5 0.83 12.17 6.10
N ARG A 6 1.86 11.36 5.88
CA ARG A 6 3.21 11.56 6.43
C ARG A 6 4.22 11.69 5.31
N GLN A 7 5.26 12.48 5.56
CA GLN A 7 6.46 12.47 4.73
C GLN A 7 7.32 11.26 5.12
N TRP A 8 7.91 10.59 4.12
CA TRP A 8 8.86 9.51 4.37
C TRP A 8 10.03 9.98 5.22
N CYS A 9 10.39 9.20 6.25
CA CYS A 9 11.53 9.45 7.12
C CYS A 9 12.09 8.14 7.68
N GLU A 10 13.28 8.18 8.30
CA GLU A 10 13.94 7.00 8.86
C GLU A 10 13.08 6.25 9.89
N ASN A 11 12.23 6.97 10.64
CA ASN A 11 11.33 6.32 11.60
C ASN A 11 10.25 5.47 10.90
N ILE A 12 9.70 5.95 9.77
CA ILE A 12 8.74 5.20 8.95
C ILE A 12 9.44 3.99 8.35
N GLU A 13 10.63 4.19 7.78
CA GLU A 13 11.42 3.13 7.17
C GLU A 13 11.74 2.01 8.19
N ARG A 14 12.15 2.38 9.40
CA ARG A 14 12.38 1.43 10.50
C ARG A 14 11.11 0.67 10.88
N ARG A 15 9.95 1.34 10.98
CA ARG A 15 8.67 0.71 11.33
C ARG A 15 8.15 -0.22 10.25
N MET A 16 8.46 0.06 8.99
CA MET A 16 8.00 -0.73 7.84
C MET A 16 9.00 -1.80 7.39
N ARG A 17 10.14 -1.94 8.06
CA ARG A 17 11.27 -2.79 7.62
C ARG A 17 10.86 -4.20 7.20
N GLU A 18 9.98 -4.86 7.96
CA GLU A 18 9.51 -6.22 7.67
C GLU A 18 8.67 -6.30 6.40
N SER A 19 7.91 -5.23 6.11
CA SER A 19 6.99 -5.17 4.97
C SER A 19 7.61 -4.64 3.69
N LEU A 20 8.73 -3.92 3.77
CA LEU A 20 9.41 -3.37 2.59
C LEU A 20 10.21 -4.41 1.80
N GLY A 21 10.74 -5.43 2.48
CA GLY A 21 11.56 -6.48 1.86
C GLY A 21 12.71 -5.91 1.00
N GLU A 22 12.95 -6.53 -0.15
CA GLU A 22 13.98 -6.11 -1.12
C GLU A 22 13.62 -4.80 -1.86
N GLY A 23 12.35 -4.35 -1.80
CA GLY A 23 11.85 -3.17 -2.52
C GLY A 23 12.00 -1.85 -1.76
N SER A 24 12.68 -1.83 -0.60
CA SER A 24 12.70 -0.67 0.30
C SER A 24 13.24 0.62 -0.34
N ALA A 25 14.29 0.52 -1.16
CA ALA A 25 14.91 1.66 -1.83
C ALA A 25 13.96 2.30 -2.87
N GLU A 26 13.29 1.48 -3.67
CA GLU A 26 12.33 1.95 -4.67
C GLU A 26 11.12 2.62 -4.00
N ILE A 27 10.59 2.00 -2.93
CA ILE A 27 9.44 2.56 -2.19
C ILE A 27 9.81 3.90 -1.56
N ARG A 28 11.01 4.02 -0.99
CA ARG A 28 11.54 5.28 -0.46
C ARG A 28 11.61 6.35 -1.54
N GLU A 29 12.21 6.05 -2.69
CA GLU A 29 12.31 6.99 -3.81
C GLU A 29 10.92 7.45 -4.27
N GLN A 30 9.98 6.52 -4.44
CA GLN A 30 8.59 6.85 -4.81
C GLN A 30 7.94 7.80 -3.80
N CYS A 31 8.16 7.59 -2.50
CA CYS A 31 7.60 8.48 -1.47
C CYS A 31 8.28 9.85 -1.44
N GLN A 32 9.59 9.91 -1.64
CA GLN A 32 10.36 11.17 -1.65
C GLN A 32 10.07 12.02 -2.89
N THR A 33 9.79 11.38 -4.04
CA THR A 33 9.44 12.04 -5.30
C THR A 33 7.95 12.35 -5.42
N GLY A 34 7.14 11.99 -4.43
CA GLY A 34 5.68 12.21 -4.43
C GLY A 34 4.90 11.28 -5.37
N LYS A 35 5.54 10.22 -5.89
CA LYS A 35 4.85 9.17 -6.66
C LYS A 35 4.00 8.26 -5.76
N ALA A 36 4.37 8.12 -4.49
CA ALA A 36 3.61 7.36 -3.50
C ALA A 36 3.42 8.18 -2.23
N ASP A 37 2.35 7.89 -1.51
CA ASP A 37 1.97 8.55 -0.27
C ASP A 37 2.06 7.59 0.90
N VAL A 38 2.65 8.06 2.00
CA VAL A 38 2.61 7.36 3.28
C VAL A 38 1.41 7.86 4.09
N TRP A 39 0.61 6.93 4.59
CA TRP A 39 -0.49 7.18 5.49
C TRP A 39 -0.21 6.49 6.82
N GLU A 40 -0.24 7.27 7.90
CA GLU A 40 -0.24 6.76 9.25
C GLU A 40 -1.64 6.76 9.82
N VAL A 41 -1.98 5.67 10.50
CA VAL A 41 -3.22 5.54 11.25
C VAL A 41 -2.90 5.22 12.69
N ALA A 42 -3.24 6.18 13.56
CA ALA A 42 -3.04 6.07 14.99
C ALA A 42 -3.67 4.78 15.54
N GLY A 43 -2.86 3.95 16.20
CA GLY A 43 -3.30 2.68 16.79
C GLY A 43 -3.44 1.50 15.81
N HIS A 44 -3.19 1.69 14.51
CA HIS A 44 -3.33 0.61 13.51
C HIS A 44 -2.03 0.32 12.78
N GLY A 45 -1.41 1.33 12.16
CA GLY A 45 -0.22 1.08 11.36
C GLY A 45 0.09 2.12 10.28
N LEU A 46 0.84 1.67 9.29
CA LEU A 46 1.33 2.43 8.14
C LEU A 46 0.86 1.79 6.84
N LEU A 47 0.53 2.64 5.88
CA LEU A 47 0.20 2.28 4.49
C LEU A 47 1.04 3.11 3.55
N VAL A 48 1.54 2.48 2.49
CA VAL A 48 2.12 3.16 1.34
C VAL A 48 1.26 2.84 0.13
N LEU A 49 0.75 3.90 -0.48
CA LEU A 49 -0.23 3.83 -1.55
C LEU A 49 0.18 4.77 -2.66
N ARG A 50 -0.13 4.40 -3.90
CA ARG A 50 0.06 5.27 -5.07
C ARG A 50 -1.25 5.33 -5.84
N MET A 51 -1.61 6.51 -6.33
CA MET A 51 -2.70 6.67 -7.30
C MET A 51 -2.12 6.73 -8.71
N GLU A 52 -2.64 5.90 -9.61
CA GLU A 52 -2.36 5.92 -11.05
C GLU A 52 -3.67 6.24 -11.78
N GLY A 53 -3.97 7.53 -11.96
CA GLY A 53 -5.29 7.96 -12.43
C GLY A 53 -6.37 7.55 -11.42
N ASP A 54 -7.29 6.68 -11.84
CA ASP A 54 -8.37 6.13 -11.00
C ASP A 54 -8.00 4.79 -10.32
N GLU A 55 -6.78 4.27 -10.53
CA GLU A 55 -6.32 3.02 -9.91
C GLU A 55 -5.55 3.29 -8.61
N LEU A 56 -5.93 2.59 -7.54
CA LEU A 56 -5.18 2.57 -6.29
C LEU A 56 -4.17 1.41 -6.28
N VAL A 57 -2.89 1.75 -6.18
CA VAL A 57 -1.79 0.79 -6.12
C VAL A 57 -1.36 0.59 -4.66
N PHE A 58 -1.53 -0.63 -4.17
CA PHE A 58 -0.99 -1.13 -2.90
C PHE A 58 0.50 -1.40 -3.03
N VAL A 59 1.30 -0.55 -2.38
CA VAL A 59 2.76 -0.66 -2.38
C VAL A 59 3.22 -1.47 -1.17
N ALA A 60 2.89 -1.02 0.05
CA ALA A 60 3.29 -1.69 1.28
C ALA A 60 2.35 -1.36 2.44
N THR A 61 2.31 -2.23 3.46
CA THR A 61 1.56 -2.00 4.70
C THR A 61 2.22 -2.71 5.87
N GLN A 62 2.25 -2.08 7.04
CA GLN A 62 2.65 -2.69 8.31
C GLN A 62 1.64 -2.29 9.38
N GLY A 63 1.10 -3.25 10.12
CA GLY A 63 0.19 -2.98 11.23
C GLY A 63 -0.87 -4.06 11.42
N GLU A 64 -1.82 -3.76 12.28
CA GLU A 64 -2.92 -4.65 12.65
C GLU A 64 -4.28 -4.01 12.35
N ASN A 65 -5.29 -4.85 12.11
CA ASN A 65 -6.68 -4.41 11.88
C ASN A 65 -6.78 -3.33 10.79
N MET A 66 -6.12 -3.56 9.65
CA MET A 66 -6.03 -2.60 8.54
C MET A 66 -7.32 -2.49 7.69
N THR A 67 -8.32 -3.34 7.91
CA THR A 67 -9.60 -3.29 7.17
C THR A 67 -10.33 -1.95 7.31
N PRO A 68 -10.69 -1.46 8.52
CA PRO A 68 -11.33 -0.15 8.66
C PRO A 68 -10.47 0.99 8.10
N VAL A 69 -9.15 0.91 8.30
CA VAL A 69 -8.19 1.87 7.73
C VAL A 69 -8.35 1.96 6.23
N PHE A 70 -8.39 0.80 5.59
CA PHE A 70 -8.41 0.72 4.16
C PHE A 70 -9.75 1.21 3.59
N VAL A 71 -10.88 0.92 4.25
CA VAL A 71 -12.19 1.50 3.89
C VAL A 71 -12.14 3.04 3.92
N ALA A 72 -11.58 3.64 4.96
CA ALA A 72 -11.47 5.10 5.06
C ALA A 72 -10.57 5.71 3.97
N ILE A 73 -9.51 5.00 3.55
CA ILE A 73 -8.69 5.38 2.39
C ILE A 73 -9.54 5.36 1.10
N LEU A 74 -10.33 4.30 0.89
CA LEU A 74 -11.16 4.16 -0.30
C LEU A 74 -12.24 5.23 -0.39
N GLU A 75 -12.88 5.57 0.73
CA GLU A 75 -13.85 6.67 0.81
C GLU A 75 -13.22 8.03 0.49
N LYS A 76 -11.95 8.21 0.88
CA LYS A 76 -11.20 9.45 0.66
C LYS A 76 -10.69 9.59 -0.78
N LEU A 77 -10.08 8.53 -1.32
CA LEU A 77 -9.42 8.55 -2.63
C LEU A 77 -10.37 8.18 -3.78
N LYS A 78 -11.45 7.45 -3.48
CA LYS A 78 -12.48 7.01 -4.44
C LYS A 78 -11.93 6.35 -5.71
N PRO A 79 -11.00 5.37 -5.60
CA PRO A 79 -10.49 4.68 -6.77
C PRO A 79 -11.57 3.80 -7.42
N LYS A 80 -11.44 3.56 -8.72
CA LYS A 80 -12.29 2.61 -9.47
C LYS A 80 -11.75 1.20 -9.41
N THR A 81 -10.43 1.05 -9.42
CA THR A 81 -9.74 -0.24 -9.37
C THR A 81 -8.66 -0.20 -8.29
N ALA A 82 -8.28 -1.37 -7.79
CA ALA A 82 -7.15 -1.51 -6.90
C ALA A 82 -6.26 -2.65 -7.36
N ARG A 83 -4.95 -2.42 -7.33
CA ARG A 83 -3.92 -3.41 -7.66
C ARG A 83 -2.93 -3.49 -6.51
N ALA A 84 -2.47 -4.70 -6.19
CA ALA A 84 -1.38 -4.90 -5.25
C ALA A 84 -0.19 -5.52 -5.96
N HIS A 85 0.99 -4.95 -5.74
CA HIS A 85 2.24 -5.50 -6.27
C HIS A 85 2.81 -6.62 -5.41
N SER A 86 2.18 -6.95 -4.29
CA SER A 86 2.75 -7.89 -3.34
C SER A 86 2.32 -9.32 -3.63
N ALA A 87 3.30 -10.23 -3.61
CA ALA A 87 3.09 -11.66 -3.47
C ALA A 87 2.53 -12.05 -2.08
N ILE A 88 2.04 -11.09 -1.29
CA ILE A 88 1.62 -11.29 0.10
C ILE A 88 0.12 -11.63 0.11
N PRO A 89 -0.25 -12.89 0.42
CA PRO A 89 -1.66 -13.33 0.39
C PRO A 89 -2.59 -12.54 1.31
N GLY A 90 -2.03 -11.87 2.33
CA GLY A 90 -2.76 -11.00 3.24
C GLY A 90 -3.44 -9.81 2.55
N VAL A 91 -2.81 -9.22 1.53
CA VAL A 91 -3.36 -8.05 0.82
C VAL A 91 -4.56 -8.44 -0.04
N GLY A 92 -4.48 -9.57 -0.77
CA GLY A 92 -5.63 -10.07 -1.53
C GLY A 92 -6.86 -10.33 -0.65
N ARG A 93 -6.65 -10.92 0.54
CA ARG A 93 -7.75 -11.09 1.53
C ARG A 93 -8.30 -9.76 2.03
N LEU A 94 -7.45 -8.77 2.23
CA LEU A 94 -7.86 -7.43 2.65
C LEU A 94 -8.71 -6.75 1.56
N LEU A 95 -8.26 -6.77 0.30
CA LEU A 95 -8.99 -6.20 -0.84
C LEU A 95 -10.38 -6.83 -0.99
N LYS A 96 -10.47 -8.17 -0.89
CA LYS A 96 -11.76 -8.88 -0.96
C LYS A 96 -12.72 -8.48 0.17
N ARG A 97 -12.21 -8.28 1.39
CA ARG A 97 -13.04 -7.87 2.55
C ARG A 97 -13.64 -6.49 2.40
N VAL A 98 -13.05 -5.62 1.58
CA VAL A 98 -13.53 -4.25 1.38
C VAL A 98 -14.28 -4.07 0.05
N GLY A 99 -14.62 -5.17 -0.62
CA GLY A 99 -15.53 -5.16 -1.78
C GLY A 99 -14.84 -5.16 -3.15
N PHE A 100 -13.53 -5.40 -3.24
CA PHE A 100 -12.90 -5.67 -4.54
C PHE A 100 -13.06 -7.13 -4.94
N ASP A 101 -13.45 -7.35 -6.19
CA ASP A 101 -13.38 -8.67 -6.81
C ASP A 101 -11.97 -8.96 -7.34
N TYR A 102 -11.55 -10.21 -7.19
CA TYR A 102 -10.29 -10.67 -7.77
C TYR A 102 -10.45 -10.82 -9.28
N LEU A 103 -9.59 -10.17 -10.06
CA LEU A 103 -9.59 -10.24 -11.52
C LEU A 103 -8.55 -11.24 -12.04
N GLU A 104 -7.26 -11.01 -11.76
CA GLU A 104 -6.16 -11.84 -12.27
C GLU A 104 -4.88 -11.72 -11.41
N THR A 105 -3.91 -12.59 -11.68
CA THR A 105 -2.55 -12.51 -11.13
C THR A 105 -1.53 -12.44 -12.26
N VAL A 106 -0.63 -11.46 -12.18
CA VAL A 106 0.40 -11.22 -13.19
C VAL A 106 1.74 -11.78 -12.71
N TYR A 107 2.37 -12.62 -13.53
CA TYR A 107 3.74 -13.12 -13.32
C TYR A 107 4.70 -12.43 -14.28
N ARG A 108 5.88 -12.02 -13.79
CA ARG A 108 6.96 -11.49 -14.64
C ARG A 108 8.14 -12.46 -14.65
N TRP A 109 8.64 -12.76 -15.85
CA TRP A 109 9.83 -13.60 -16.01
C TRP A 109 11.09 -12.78 -15.76
N LYS A 110 11.91 -13.21 -14.79
CA LYS A 110 13.10 -12.47 -14.36
C LYS A 110 14.25 -12.42 -15.38
N ASN A 111 14.24 -13.28 -16.42
CA ASN A 111 15.34 -13.40 -17.38
C ASN A 111 15.00 -12.80 -18.77
N GLY A 112 13.91 -12.05 -18.89
CA GLY A 112 13.43 -11.48 -20.15
C GLY A 112 13.73 -9.98 -20.34
N GLN A 113 14.62 -9.39 -19.52
CA GLN A 113 15.11 -8.02 -19.66
C GLN A 113 16.59 -8.01 -20.02
#